data_AF-A0A537FZM9-F1
#
_entry.id   AF-A0A537FZM9-F1
#
_cell.length_a   1.000
_cell.length_b   1.000
_cell.length_c   1.000
_cell.angle_alpha   90.00
_cell.angle_beta   90.00
_cell.angle_gamma   90.00
#
_symmetry.space_group_name_H-M   'P 1'
#
loop_
_entity.id
_entity.type
_entity.pdbx_description
1 polymer ?
#
loop_
_entity_poly.entity_id
_entity_poly.type
_entity_poly.pdbx_seq_one_letter_code
_entity_poly.pdbx_strand_id
1 'polypeptide(L)'
;MSMIRERLLGRSWSVDWPRTSVLATVIIATEIAKCVVDILFVASRYPFDLSRWMQQIYPPWQKTDPPAPYGLPWYLLYYPGQAGFTALVIWLGLAETIVMLVLLKKGNRRLLYLYMGTSSLFFFWAIFDLWLLMLIVLSARWQLSLVLAAVVKLPLGAPYWVWEFIWKASLAAPGNWLHYVVIGAWWFGMLYYTRPRVIGLQEPPMRH
;
A
#
# COMPACT_ATOMS: atom_id res chain seq x y z
N MET A 1 35.04 30.82 11.42
CA MET A 1 33.65 30.56 11.88
C MET A 1 32.57 31.00 10.89
N SER A 2 32.88 31.41 9.65
CA SER A 2 31.87 31.78 8.62
C SER A 2 31.33 30.59 7.81
N MET A 3 32.14 29.54 7.59
CA MET A 3 31.76 28.37 6.77
C MET A 3 30.67 27.46 7.39
N ILE A 4 30.45 27.50 8.71
CA ILE A 4 29.44 26.66 9.37
C ILE A 4 28.04 27.30 9.23
N ARG A 5 27.96 28.62 9.15
CA ARG A 5 26.67 29.34 9.05
C ARG A 5 26.02 29.16 7.67
N GLU A 6 26.80 29.10 6.60
CA GLU A 6 26.29 28.84 5.25
C GLU A 6 25.76 27.40 5.09
N ARG A 7 26.34 26.40 5.77
CA ARG A 7 25.80 25.03 5.74
C ARG A 7 24.48 24.88 6.51
N LEU A 8 24.24 25.71 7.51
CA LEU A 8 23.02 25.66 8.32
C LEU A 8 21.87 26.50 7.72
N LEU A 9 22.18 27.47 6.85
CA LEU A 9 21.20 28.38 6.25
C LEU A 9 21.07 28.26 4.72
N GLY A 10 21.91 27.44 4.07
CA GLY A 10 22.13 27.45 2.61
C GLY A 10 21.70 26.21 1.84
N ARG A 11 20.70 25.45 2.29
CA ARG A 11 19.85 24.72 1.33
C ARG A 11 18.55 25.49 1.23
N SER A 12 18.54 26.52 0.37
CA SER A 12 17.27 26.99 -0.16
C SER A 12 16.59 25.75 -0.74
N TRP A 13 15.42 25.42 -0.19
CA TRP A 13 14.54 24.42 -0.76
C TRP A 13 13.96 25.03 -2.02
N SER A 14 14.78 25.22 -3.07
CA SER A 14 14.31 25.55 -4.40
C SER A 14 13.61 24.31 -4.92
N VAL A 15 12.40 24.09 -4.42
CA VAL A 15 11.42 23.22 -5.06
C VAL A 15 11.24 23.82 -6.44
N ASP A 16 11.67 23.10 -7.48
CA ASP A 16 11.29 23.40 -8.86
C ASP A 16 9.76 23.25 -8.93
N TRP A 17 9.04 24.32 -8.56
CA TRP A 17 7.58 24.36 -8.51
C TRP A 17 6.95 23.92 -9.83
N PRO A 18 7.46 24.30 -11.03
CA PRO A 18 6.88 23.85 -12.29
C PRO A 18 6.94 22.33 -12.45
N ARG A 19 8.09 21.70 -12.12
CA ARG A 19 8.28 20.25 -12.26
C ARG A 19 7.49 19.46 -11.21
N THR A 20 7.37 20.01 -10.00
CA THR A 20 6.62 19.38 -8.91
C THR A 20 5.12 19.41 -9.19
N SER A 21 4.60 20.53 -9.70
CA SER A 21 3.21 20.65 -10.12
C SER A 21 2.86 19.71 -11.27
N VAL A 22 3.74 19.60 -12.29
CA VAL A 22 3.56 18.64 -13.39
C VAL A 22 3.51 17.20 -12.87
N LEU A 23 4.45 16.80 -12.00
CA LEU A 23 4.46 15.45 -11.43
C LEU A 23 3.23 15.17 -10.55
N ALA A 24 2.77 16.16 -9.78
CA ALA A 24 1.54 16.03 -8.99
C ALA A 24 0.32 15.81 -9.88
N THR A 25 0.20 16.57 -10.98
CA THR A 25 -0.87 16.37 -11.98
C THR A 25 -0.79 14.99 -12.61
N VAL A 26 0.40 14.51 -12.96
CA VAL A 26 0.60 13.16 -13.51
C VAL A 26 0.14 12.10 -12.51
N ILE A 27 0.54 12.21 -11.23
CA ILE A 27 0.10 11.29 -10.18
C ILE A 27 -1.43 11.24 -10.10
N ILE A 28 -2.08 12.40 -9.99
CA ILE A 28 -3.54 12.48 -9.86
C ILE A 28 -4.22 11.90 -11.10
N ALA A 29 -3.74 12.23 -12.29
CA ALA A 29 -4.29 11.72 -13.54
C ALA A 29 -4.15 10.20 -13.66
N THR A 30 -2.99 9.65 -13.29
CA THR A 30 -2.75 8.20 -13.28
C THR A 30 -3.68 7.49 -12.30
N GLU A 31 -3.89 8.04 -11.10
CA GLU A 31 -4.79 7.44 -10.10
C GLU A 31 -6.26 7.49 -10.52
N ILE A 32 -6.69 8.60 -11.12
CA ILE A 32 -8.04 8.69 -11.73
C ILE A 32 -8.19 7.64 -12.83
N ALA A 33 -7.21 7.55 -13.74
CA ALA A 33 -7.25 6.58 -14.83
C ALA A 33 -7.32 5.14 -14.31
N LYS A 34 -6.51 4.81 -13.29
CA LYS A 34 -6.53 3.50 -12.62
C LYS A 34 -7.91 3.21 -12.03
N CYS A 35 -8.44 4.12 -11.21
CA CYS A 35 -9.76 3.98 -10.61
C CYS A 35 -10.86 3.78 -11.67
N VAL A 36 -10.82 4.55 -12.77
CA VAL A 36 -11.78 4.44 -13.88
C VAL A 36 -11.68 3.08 -14.56
N VAL A 37 -10.46 2.61 -14.86
CA VAL A 37 -10.25 1.29 -15.46
C VAL A 37 -10.83 0.20 -14.55
N ASP A 38 -10.59 0.27 -13.24
CA ASP A 38 -11.12 -0.73 -12.31
C ASP A 38 -12.64 -0.69 -12.18
N ILE A 39 -13.23 0.50 -12.05
CA ILE A 39 -14.67 0.64 -11.98
C ILE A 39 -15.33 0.12 -13.28
N LEU A 40 -14.75 0.38 -14.44
CA LEU A 40 -15.36 -0.02 -15.73
C LEU A 40 -15.12 -1.49 -16.08
N PHE A 41 -13.92 -2.02 -15.84
CA PHE A 41 -13.52 -3.35 -16.30
C PHE A 41 -13.53 -4.42 -15.22
N VAL A 42 -13.28 -4.03 -13.96
CA VAL A 42 -13.31 -4.96 -12.84
C VAL A 42 -14.72 -5.02 -12.27
N ALA A 43 -15.39 -3.89 -12.02
CA ALA A 43 -16.77 -3.94 -11.47
C ALA A 43 -17.79 -4.61 -12.42
N SER A 44 -17.54 -4.60 -13.74
CA SER A 44 -18.38 -5.31 -14.73
C SER A 44 -18.15 -6.83 -14.73
N ARG A 45 -16.92 -7.29 -14.45
CA ARG A 45 -16.59 -8.72 -14.23
C ARG A 45 -16.96 -9.18 -12.83
N TYR A 46 -17.04 -8.23 -11.91
CA TYR A 46 -17.25 -8.44 -10.50
C TYR A 46 -18.44 -7.58 -10.03
N PRO A 47 -19.70 -7.97 -10.34
CA PRO A 47 -20.90 -7.27 -9.89
C PRO A 47 -21.11 -7.51 -8.39
N PHE A 48 -20.24 -6.93 -7.57
CA PHE A 48 -20.12 -7.27 -6.16
C PHE A 48 -20.22 -6.02 -5.28
N ASP A 49 -21.41 -5.85 -4.73
CA ASP A 49 -21.57 -5.62 -3.30
C ASP A 49 -20.48 -6.44 -2.57
N LEU A 50 -19.64 -5.79 -1.76
CA LEU A 50 -18.54 -6.44 -1.02
C LEU A 50 -19.05 -7.70 -0.30
N SER A 51 -20.31 -7.64 0.15
CA SER A 51 -21.11 -8.73 0.69
C SER A 51 -21.20 -9.95 -0.22
N ARG A 52 -21.45 -9.79 -1.53
CA ARG A 52 -21.51 -10.91 -2.48
C ARG A 52 -20.12 -11.46 -2.85
N TRP A 53 -19.06 -10.65 -2.84
CA TRP A 53 -17.69 -11.15 -3.10
C TRP A 53 -17.23 -12.03 -1.95
N MET A 54 -17.53 -11.60 -0.72
CA MET A 54 -17.43 -12.41 0.49
C MET A 54 -18.33 -13.66 0.42
N GLN A 55 -19.48 -13.63 -0.26
CA GLN A 55 -20.32 -14.82 -0.43
C GLN A 55 -19.82 -15.82 -1.48
N GLN A 56 -18.95 -15.42 -2.41
CA GLN A 56 -18.48 -16.28 -3.52
C GLN A 56 -17.14 -16.96 -3.28
N ILE A 57 -16.24 -16.33 -2.51
CA ILE A 57 -14.93 -16.91 -2.18
C ILE A 57 -15.07 -17.99 -1.10
N TYR A 58 -16.14 -17.94 -0.32
CA TYR A 58 -16.32 -18.82 0.83
C TYR A 58 -17.52 -19.76 0.64
N PRO A 59 -17.36 -21.07 0.86
CA PRO A 59 -18.46 -22.04 0.78
C PRO A 59 -19.64 -21.69 1.71
N PRO A 60 -20.86 -22.19 1.43
CA PRO A 60 -22.10 -21.76 2.09
C PRO A 60 -22.13 -21.78 3.62
N TRP A 61 -21.38 -22.67 4.26
CA TRP A 61 -21.30 -22.78 5.72
C TRP A 61 -20.39 -21.75 6.39
N GLN A 62 -19.55 -21.03 5.64
CA GLN A 62 -18.75 -19.89 6.11
C GLN A 62 -19.50 -18.55 5.97
N LYS A 63 -20.77 -18.56 5.55
CA LYS A 63 -21.59 -17.36 5.29
C LYS A 63 -22.31 -16.81 6.53
N THR A 64 -22.31 -17.54 7.64
CA THR A 64 -22.97 -17.13 8.90
C THR A 64 -22.00 -16.53 9.92
N ASP A 65 -20.70 -16.57 9.64
CA ASP A 65 -19.66 -15.90 10.42
C ASP A 65 -18.93 -14.87 9.53
N PRO A 66 -18.52 -13.69 10.06
CA PRO A 66 -18.06 -12.55 9.25
C PRO A 66 -16.72 -12.82 8.52
N PRO A 67 -16.21 -11.88 7.69
CA PRO A 67 -15.50 -12.26 6.46
C PRO A 67 -13.98 -12.07 6.49
N ALA A 68 -13.20 -13.02 5.96
CA ALA A 68 -11.74 -12.97 5.72
C ALA A 68 -10.82 -12.86 6.97
N PRO A 69 -9.65 -13.53 6.97
CA PRO A 69 -8.85 -13.82 8.17
C PRO A 69 -7.98 -12.64 8.69
N TYR A 70 -8.46 -11.42 8.59
CA TYR A 70 -7.69 -10.23 8.97
C TYR A 70 -8.16 -9.64 10.30
N GLY A 71 -7.27 -8.91 10.97
CA GLY A 71 -7.58 -8.28 12.26
C GLY A 71 -8.52 -7.09 12.12
N LEU A 72 -9.03 -6.61 13.26
CA LEU A 72 -9.85 -5.40 13.35
C LEU A 72 -9.26 -4.18 12.58
N PRO A 73 -7.95 -3.91 12.62
CA PRO A 73 -7.35 -2.79 11.88
C PRO A 73 -7.57 -2.88 10.37
N TRP A 74 -7.57 -4.08 9.80
CA TRP A 74 -7.84 -4.29 8.39
C TRP A 74 -9.28 -3.90 8.05
N TYR A 75 -10.26 -4.38 8.83
CA TYR A 75 -11.67 -4.04 8.59
C TYR A 75 -11.92 -2.54 8.64
N LEU A 76 -11.29 -1.82 9.56
CA LEU A 76 -11.42 -0.37 9.66
C LEU A 76 -10.91 0.32 8.39
N LEU A 77 -9.77 -0.11 7.86
CA LEU A 77 -9.18 0.46 6.64
C LEU A 77 -9.96 0.12 5.37
N TYR A 78 -10.68 -1.00 5.36
CA TYR A 78 -11.51 -1.43 4.24
C TYR A 78 -13.01 -1.13 4.44
N TYR A 79 -13.39 -0.45 5.53
CA TYR A 79 -14.77 -0.12 5.87
C TYR A 79 -15.53 0.63 4.76
N PRO A 80 -14.93 1.57 4.01
CA PRO A 80 -15.61 2.22 2.88
C PRO A 80 -16.15 1.24 1.82
N GLY A 81 -15.60 0.02 1.74
CA GLY A 81 -16.14 -1.04 0.87
C GLY A 81 -17.54 -1.52 1.24
N GLN A 82 -18.04 -1.24 2.45
CA GLN A 82 -19.44 -1.47 2.82
C GLN A 82 -20.42 -0.66 1.96
N ALA A 83 -19.97 0.48 1.40
CA ALA A 83 -20.74 1.27 0.45
C ALA A 83 -20.60 0.77 -1.02
N GLY A 84 -19.89 -0.34 -1.23
CA GLY A 84 -19.68 -0.97 -2.53
C GLY A 84 -18.24 -0.85 -3.07
N PHE A 85 -17.94 -1.61 -4.12
CA PHE A 85 -16.60 -1.68 -4.72
C PHE A 85 -16.10 -0.32 -5.23
N THR A 86 -16.97 0.49 -5.85
CA THR A 86 -16.62 1.84 -6.30
C THR A 86 -16.12 2.72 -5.15
N ALA A 87 -16.80 2.67 -4.00
CA ALA A 87 -16.39 3.42 -2.82
C ALA A 87 -15.04 2.94 -2.28
N LEU A 88 -14.79 1.62 -2.30
CA LEU A 88 -13.49 1.05 -1.94
C LEU A 88 -12.37 1.51 -2.88
N VAL A 89 -12.59 1.45 -4.20
CA VAL A 89 -11.59 1.85 -5.21
C VAL A 89 -11.24 3.33 -5.07
N ILE A 90 -12.24 4.21 -4.92
CA ILE A 90 -12.02 5.64 -4.70
C ILE A 90 -11.24 5.88 -3.40
N TRP A 91 -11.61 5.18 -2.32
CA TRP A 91 -10.93 5.29 -1.03
C TRP A 91 -9.45 4.90 -1.12
N LEU A 92 -9.15 3.77 -1.77
CA LEU A 92 -7.79 3.31 -1.97
C LEU A 92 -6.99 4.26 -2.88
N GLY A 93 -7.56 4.69 -4.01
CA GLY A 93 -6.91 5.65 -4.92
C GLY A 93 -6.60 6.99 -4.25
N LEU A 94 -7.49 7.48 -3.39
CA LEU A 94 -7.23 8.67 -2.57
C LEU A 94 -6.07 8.46 -1.60
N ALA A 95 -6.05 7.33 -0.88
CA ALA A 95 -4.97 7.00 0.05
C ALA A 95 -3.61 6.90 -0.67
N GLU A 96 -3.56 6.22 -1.82
CA GLU A 96 -2.34 6.11 -2.62
C GLU A 96 -1.87 7.46 -3.16
N THR A 97 -2.80 8.29 -3.65
CA THR A 97 -2.50 9.66 -4.09
C THR A 97 -1.82 10.44 -2.97
N ILE A 98 -2.35 10.37 -1.74
CA ILE A 98 -1.75 11.04 -0.58
C ILE A 98 -0.34 10.53 -0.31
N VAL A 99 -0.11 9.20 -0.33
CA VAL A 99 1.23 8.62 -0.15
C VAL A 99 2.19 9.13 -1.21
N MET A 100 1.79 9.15 -2.48
CA MET A 100 2.62 9.63 -3.58
C MET A 100 2.95 11.12 -3.48
N LEU A 101 1.99 11.95 -3.09
CA LEU A 101 2.22 13.37 -2.86
C LEU A 101 3.19 13.59 -1.68
N VAL A 102 3.12 12.77 -0.64
CA VAL A 102 4.09 12.78 0.46
C VAL A 102 5.49 12.41 -0.05
N LEU A 103 5.63 11.38 -0.89
CA LEU A 103 6.91 10.98 -1.47
C LEU A 103 7.48 12.05 -2.42
N LEU A 104 6.61 12.65 -3.25
CA LEU A 104 6.97 13.73 -4.18
C LEU A 104 7.49 14.94 -3.42
N LYS A 105 6.78 15.39 -2.38
CA LYS A 105 7.20 16.51 -1.51
C LYS A 105 8.56 16.25 -0.85
N LYS A 106 8.92 14.99 -0.61
CA LYS A 106 10.21 14.59 -0.04
C LYS A 106 11.35 14.49 -1.05
N GLY A 107 11.05 14.63 -2.34
CA GLY A 107 12.05 14.53 -3.40
C GLY A 107 12.57 13.10 -3.62
N ASN A 108 11.96 12.08 -3.01
CA ASN A 108 12.38 10.69 -3.17
C ASN A 108 11.76 10.08 -4.46
N ARG A 109 12.19 10.61 -5.61
CA ARG A 109 11.63 10.26 -6.93
C ARG A 109 11.76 8.77 -7.25
N ARG A 110 12.85 8.12 -6.83
CA ARG A 110 13.06 6.68 -7.05
C ARG A 110 12.00 5.86 -6.31
N LEU A 111 11.76 6.15 -5.03
CA LEU A 111 10.72 5.46 -4.25
C LEU A 111 9.33 5.78 -4.80
N LEU A 112 9.08 7.01 -5.24
CA LEU A 112 7.83 7.40 -5.89
C LEU A 112 7.56 6.56 -7.14
N TYR A 113 8.51 6.49 -8.08
CA TYR A 113 8.31 5.73 -9.32
C TYR A 113 8.20 4.23 -9.09
N LEU A 114 9.00 3.69 -8.17
CA LEU A 114 8.88 2.29 -7.75
C LEU A 114 7.49 2.04 -7.16
N TYR A 115 7.01 2.90 -6.26
CA TYR A 115 5.69 2.78 -5.67
C TYR A 115 4.59 2.89 -6.72
N MET A 116 4.62 3.89 -7.60
CA MET A 116 3.64 4.07 -8.68
C MET A 116 3.45 2.80 -9.54
N GLY A 117 4.56 2.22 -10.01
CA GLY A 117 4.49 1.00 -10.82
C GLY A 117 3.96 -0.20 -10.04
N THR A 118 4.25 -0.27 -8.75
CA THR A 118 4.06 -1.50 -7.96
C THR A 118 2.73 -1.50 -7.24
N SER A 119 2.27 -0.32 -6.80
CA SER A 119 0.92 -0.12 -6.33
C SER A 119 -0.09 -0.40 -7.44
N SER A 120 0.22 -0.07 -8.70
CA SER A 120 -0.60 -0.45 -9.86
C SER A 120 -0.74 -1.98 -9.97
N LEU A 121 0.36 -2.74 -9.88
CA LEU A 121 0.33 -4.21 -9.91
C LEU A 121 -0.47 -4.79 -8.73
N PHE A 122 -0.26 -4.26 -7.52
CA PHE A 122 -1.00 -4.69 -6.33
C PHE A 122 -2.47 -4.32 -6.41
N PHE A 123 -2.83 -3.19 -7.01
CA PHE A 123 -4.22 -2.79 -7.18
C PHE A 123 -5.01 -3.81 -8.00
N PHE A 124 -4.41 -4.37 -9.06
CA PHE A 124 -5.05 -5.38 -9.91
C PHE A 124 -4.92 -6.82 -9.39
N TRP A 125 -3.82 -7.16 -8.71
CA TRP A 125 -3.50 -8.56 -8.35
C TRP A 125 -3.72 -8.90 -6.87
N ALA A 126 -3.66 -7.91 -5.99
CA ALA A 126 -3.70 -8.08 -4.53
C ALA A 126 -4.21 -6.81 -3.82
N ILE A 127 -5.41 -6.32 -4.19
CA ILE A 127 -5.97 -5.05 -3.70
C ILE A 127 -6.06 -4.96 -2.16
N PHE A 128 -6.21 -6.10 -1.50
CA PHE A 128 -6.29 -6.23 -0.03
C PHE A 128 -4.94 -6.13 0.69
N ASP A 129 -3.85 -6.06 -0.06
CA ASP A 129 -2.48 -5.87 0.42
C ASP A 129 -1.96 -4.45 0.17
N LEU A 130 -2.78 -3.58 -0.43
CA LEU A 130 -2.38 -2.23 -0.80
C LEU A 130 -2.10 -1.33 0.43
N TRP A 131 -2.89 -1.47 1.50
CA TRP A 131 -2.61 -0.77 2.77
C TRP A 131 -1.28 -1.21 3.39
N LEU A 132 -0.93 -2.50 3.28
CA LEU A 132 0.36 -3.00 3.73
C LEU A 132 1.50 -2.35 2.95
N LEU A 133 1.39 -2.27 1.62
CA LEU A 133 2.36 -1.58 0.76
C LEU A 133 2.50 -0.10 1.13
N MET A 134 1.39 0.62 1.28
CA MET A 134 1.38 2.04 1.67
C MET A 134 2.11 2.26 3.00
N LEU A 135 1.82 1.44 4.01
CA LEU A 135 2.42 1.57 5.34
C LEU A 135 3.93 1.25 5.33
N ILE A 136 4.36 0.24 4.56
CA ILE A 136 5.79 -0.06 4.34
C ILE A 136 6.51 1.08 3.64
N VAL A 137 5.87 1.75 2.68
CA VAL A 137 6.48 2.88 1.98
C VAL A 137 6.57 4.11 2.86
N LEU A 138 5.52 4.39 3.64
CA LEU A 138 5.51 5.48 4.63
C LEU A 138 6.55 5.27 5.74
N SER A 139 7.00 4.04 5.98
CA SER A 139 8.03 3.78 6.98
C SER A 139 9.40 4.37 6.67
N ALA A 140 9.67 4.68 5.40
CA ALA A 140 10.85 5.43 5.02
C ALA A 140 10.91 6.80 5.74
N ARG A 141 9.76 7.31 6.22
CA ARG A 141 9.64 8.55 6.99
C ARG A 141 9.24 8.33 8.45
N TRP A 142 8.30 7.42 8.70
CA TRP A 142 7.72 7.18 10.01
C TRP A 142 7.82 5.70 10.35
N GLN A 143 8.85 5.31 11.11
CA GLN A 143 9.08 3.90 11.45
C GLN A 143 7.87 3.23 12.11
N LEU A 144 7.03 3.99 12.83
CA LEU A 144 5.76 3.49 13.38
C LEU A 144 4.82 2.92 12.31
N SER A 145 4.92 3.38 11.06
CA SER A 145 4.17 2.80 9.94
C SER A 145 4.56 1.34 9.66
N LEU A 146 5.75 0.85 10.02
CA LEU A 146 6.06 -0.60 9.97
C LEU A 146 5.30 -1.39 11.02
N VAL A 147 5.13 -0.82 12.20
CA VAL A 147 4.33 -1.46 13.26
C VAL A 147 2.88 -1.55 12.79
N LEU A 148 2.35 -0.46 12.21
CA LEU A 148 1.01 -0.46 11.61
C LEU A 148 0.90 -1.44 10.44
N ALA A 149 1.91 -1.53 9.58
CA ALA A 149 1.97 -2.50 8.48
C ALA A 149 1.81 -3.93 9.00
N ALA A 150 2.56 -4.30 10.04
CA ALA A 150 2.43 -5.61 10.67
C ALA A 150 1.02 -5.79 11.29
N VAL A 151 0.55 -4.81 12.07
CA VAL A 151 -0.74 -4.86 12.77
C VAL A 151 -1.93 -5.01 11.83
N VAL A 152 -1.90 -4.38 10.65
CA VAL A 152 -2.98 -4.48 9.64
C VAL A 152 -3.06 -5.86 9.01
N LYS A 153 -1.96 -6.61 8.95
CA LYS A 153 -1.96 -7.96 8.38
C LYS A 153 -2.20 -9.05 9.43
N LEU A 154 -1.81 -8.79 10.68
CA LEU A 154 -2.03 -9.73 11.76
C LEU A 154 -3.54 -9.86 12.07
N PRO A 155 -4.04 -11.07 12.39
CA PRO A 155 -5.41 -11.32 12.81
C PRO A 155 -5.68 -10.82 14.25
N LEU A 156 -5.19 -9.62 14.60
CA LEU A 156 -5.37 -9.04 15.93
C LEU A 156 -6.83 -8.63 16.15
N GLY A 157 -7.41 -9.13 17.24
CA GLY A 157 -8.84 -8.97 17.52
C GLY A 157 -9.74 -9.72 16.54
N ALA A 158 -9.18 -10.61 15.72
CA ALA A 158 -9.96 -11.48 14.87
C ALA A 158 -10.65 -12.57 15.71
N PRO A 159 -11.88 -12.98 15.36
CA PRO A 159 -12.56 -14.09 16.01
C PRO A 159 -11.77 -15.40 15.93
N TYR A 160 -12.03 -16.35 16.84
CA TYR A 160 -11.31 -17.63 16.91
C TYR A 160 -11.29 -18.41 15.57
N TRP A 161 -12.39 -18.42 14.81
CA TRP A 161 -12.48 -19.13 13.55
C TRP A 161 -11.52 -18.60 12.45
N VAL A 162 -11.07 -17.34 12.55
CA VAL A 162 -10.00 -16.78 11.68
C VAL A 162 -8.68 -17.49 11.93
N TRP A 163 -8.32 -17.67 13.20
CA TRP A 163 -7.09 -18.36 13.59
C TRP A 163 -7.11 -19.82 13.16
N GLU A 164 -8.27 -20.46 13.32
CA GLU A 164 -8.48 -21.84 12.86
C GLU A 164 -8.37 -21.96 11.34
N PHE A 165 -8.91 -21.00 10.58
CA PHE A 165 -8.75 -20.94 9.13
C PHE A 165 -7.27 -20.79 8.74
N ILE A 166 -6.52 -19.87 9.33
CA ILE A 166 -5.08 -19.67 9.00
C ILE A 166 -4.30 -20.97 9.23
N TRP A 167 -4.59 -21.68 10.31
CA TRP A 167 -3.93 -22.93 10.66
C TRP A 167 -4.27 -24.08 9.70
N LYS A 168 -5.52 -24.16 9.23
CA LYS A 168 -6.00 -25.28 8.39
C LYS A 168 -5.89 -25.01 6.88
N ALA A 169 -6.11 -23.77 6.44
CA ALA A 169 -6.11 -23.39 5.03
C ALA A 169 -4.71 -23.39 4.41
N SER A 170 -3.69 -23.06 5.20
CA SER A 170 -2.28 -23.14 4.75
C SER A 170 -1.87 -24.56 4.36
N LEU A 171 -2.47 -25.59 4.97
CA LEU A 171 -2.20 -27.00 4.67
C LEU A 171 -3.00 -27.55 3.48
N ALA A 172 -4.13 -26.92 3.11
CA ALA A 172 -5.10 -27.48 2.18
C ALA A 172 -5.12 -26.85 0.77
N ALA A 173 -4.45 -25.70 0.55
CA ALA A 173 -4.52 -24.94 -0.70
C ALA A 173 -3.15 -24.84 -1.42
N PRO A 174 -2.68 -25.91 -2.10
CA PRO A 174 -1.36 -25.96 -2.73
C PRO A 174 -1.15 -24.95 -3.88
N GLY A 175 -2.22 -24.49 -4.54
CA GLY A 175 -2.14 -23.61 -5.70
C GLY A 175 -1.80 -22.14 -5.42
N ASN A 176 -1.87 -21.69 -4.16
CA ASN A 176 -1.72 -20.27 -3.82
C ASN A 176 -0.33 -19.89 -3.30
N TRP A 177 0.55 -20.88 -3.10
CA TRP A 177 1.88 -20.66 -2.51
C TRP A 177 2.79 -19.80 -3.38
N LEU A 178 2.76 -19.97 -4.71
CA LEU A 178 3.57 -19.16 -5.62
C LEU A 178 3.23 -17.67 -5.50
N HIS A 179 1.94 -17.33 -5.43
CA HIS A 179 1.48 -15.96 -5.23
C HIS A 179 2.02 -15.38 -3.92
N TYR A 180 1.90 -16.11 -2.81
CA TYR A 180 2.43 -15.67 -1.51
C TYR A 180 3.96 -15.58 -1.47
N VAL A 181 4.68 -16.46 -2.17
CA VAL A 181 6.15 -16.39 -2.28
C VAL A 181 6.56 -15.14 -3.05
N VAL A 182 5.92 -14.84 -4.18
CA VAL A 182 6.19 -13.64 -4.98
C VAL A 182 5.91 -12.38 -4.17
N ILE A 183 4.74 -12.32 -3.51
CA ILE A 183 4.38 -11.21 -2.62
C ILE A 183 5.34 -11.11 -1.42
N GLY A 184 5.75 -12.23 -0.83
CA GLY A 184 6.71 -12.26 0.27
C GLY A 184 8.07 -11.72 -0.14
N ALA A 185 8.62 -12.18 -1.26
CA ALA A 185 9.87 -11.68 -1.83
C ALA A 185 9.77 -10.17 -2.13
N TRP A 186 8.64 -9.74 -2.67
CA TRP A 186 8.34 -8.33 -2.89
C TRP A 186 8.41 -7.50 -1.59
N TRP A 187 7.76 -7.98 -0.52
CA TRP A 187 7.80 -7.32 0.79
C TRP A 187 9.21 -7.17 1.34
N PHE A 188 10.01 -8.23 1.28
CA PHE A 188 11.41 -8.16 1.72
C PHE A 188 12.21 -7.15 0.90
N GLY A 189 12.01 -7.09 -0.41
CA GLY A 189 12.63 -6.09 -1.28
C GLY A 189 12.25 -4.65 -0.91
N MET A 190 10.96 -4.40 -0.68
CA MET A 190 10.47 -3.08 -0.26
C MET A 190 10.99 -2.68 1.11
N LEU A 191 10.95 -3.58 2.10
CA LEU A 191 11.50 -3.34 3.43
C LEU A 191 13.01 -3.06 3.38
N TYR A 192 13.76 -3.80 2.56
CA TYR A 192 15.18 -3.54 2.34
C TYR A 192 15.43 -2.15 1.75
N TYR A 193 14.56 -1.69 0.87
CA TYR A 193 14.69 -0.38 0.22
C TYR A 193 14.24 0.78 1.12
N THR A 194 13.17 0.59 1.92
CA THR A 194 12.62 1.61 2.82
C THR A 194 13.28 1.63 4.19
N ARG A 195 14.18 0.66 4.48
CA ARG A 195 14.92 0.65 5.73
C ARG A 195 15.64 1.98 5.94
N PRO A 196 15.58 2.55 7.15
CA PRO A 196 16.44 3.66 7.50
C PRO A 196 17.87 3.19 7.29
N ARG A 197 18.62 3.84 6.41
CA ARG A 197 20.07 3.67 6.38
C ARG A 197 20.57 4.19 7.70
N VAL A 198 20.85 3.27 8.62
CA VAL A 198 21.44 3.58 9.92
C VAL A 198 22.64 4.49 9.66
N ILE A 199 22.63 5.63 10.35
CA ILE A 199 23.63 6.69 10.37
C ILE A 199 25.03 6.06 10.28
N GLY A 200 25.77 6.31 9.19
CA GLY A 200 27.17 5.86 9.11
C GLY A 200 27.82 5.75 7.73
N LEU A 201 27.06 5.65 6.64
CA LEU A 201 27.62 5.69 5.29
C LEU A 201 27.04 6.88 4.55
N GLN A 202 27.74 8.01 4.69
CA GLN A 202 27.61 9.14 3.78
C GLN A 202 27.72 8.57 2.36
N GLU A 203 26.66 8.65 1.57
CA GLU A 203 26.86 8.60 0.12
C GLU A 203 27.88 9.72 -0.18
N PRO A 204 29.02 9.41 -0.82
CA PRO A 204 29.94 10.45 -1.22
C PRO A 204 29.14 11.47 -2.04
N PRO A 205 29.33 12.78 -1.80
CA PRO A 205 28.64 13.78 -2.59
C PRO A 205 28.92 13.48 -4.05
N MET A 206 27.86 13.21 -4.82
CA MET A 206 27.98 13.12 -6.27
C MET A 206 28.53 14.47 -6.72
N ARG A 207 29.79 14.45 -7.17
CA ARG A 207 30.41 15.60 -7.82
C ARG A 207 29.65 15.79 -9.13
N HIS A 208 28.86 16.86 -9.19
CA HIS A 208 28.42 17.44 -10.45
C HIS A 208 29.56 18.26 -11.03
#